data_AF-A0A7C8ZUW0-F1
#
_entry.id   AF-A0A7C8ZUW0-F1
#
_cell.length_a   1.000
_cell.length_b   1.000
_cell.length_c   1.000
_cell.angle_alpha   90.00
_cell.angle_beta   90.00
_cell.angle_gamma   90.00
#
_symmetry.space_group_name_H-M   'P 1'
#
loop_
_entity.id
_entity.type
_entity.pdbx_description
1 polymer ?
#
loop_
_entity_poly.entity_id
_entity_poly.type
_entity_poly.pdbx_seq_one_letter_code
_entity_poly.pdbx_strand_id
1 'polypeptide(L)'
;MQIQNFGEPFFLVIHEGETLAEVKVRIQKKLQVPDEEFSKWKFAFLSLGRPEYLQDTDIVSSRFQRRDVYGAWEQYLGLEHADTAPKRTYSANQNRHTFEKPVKIYN
;
A
#
# COMPACT_ATOMS: atom_id res chain seq x y z
N MET A 1 6.32 -10.39 -7.55
CA MET A 1 5.58 -10.25 -6.29
C MET A 1 4.17 -9.82 -6.60
N GLN A 2 3.18 -10.43 -5.98
CA GLN A 2 1.79 -9.96 -6.04
C GLN A 2 1.60 -8.90 -4.97
N ILE A 3 1.00 -7.75 -5.32
CA ILE A 3 0.66 -6.70 -4.36
C ILE A 3 -0.64 -7.10 -3.65
N GLN A 4 -0.61 -7.08 -2.31
CA GLN A 4 -1.78 -7.30 -1.47
C GLN A 4 -2.03 -6.04 -0.64
N ASN A 5 -3.02 -5.24 -1.05
CA ASN A 5 -3.44 -4.07 -0.29
C ASN A 5 -4.34 -4.50 0.88
N PHE A 6 -4.21 -3.80 2.01
CA PHE A 6 -5.04 -3.97 3.21
C PHE A 6 -5.24 -2.60 3.89
N GLY A 7 -6.05 -2.57 4.95
CA GLY A 7 -6.36 -1.33 5.68
C GLY A 7 -7.39 -0.43 4.98
N GLU A 8 -7.44 0.83 5.39
CA GLU A 8 -8.37 1.83 4.86
C GLU A 8 -7.62 2.86 3.98
N PRO A 9 -7.90 2.93 2.67
CA PRO A 9 -7.28 3.92 1.80
C PRO A 9 -7.79 5.33 2.12
N PHE A 10 -6.95 6.34 1.91
CA PHE A 10 -7.30 7.74 2.14
C PHE A 10 -6.69 8.66 1.09
N PHE A 11 -7.31 9.83 0.93
CA PHE A 11 -6.74 10.91 0.12
C PHE A 11 -5.81 11.79 0.96
N LEU A 12 -4.71 12.21 0.34
CA LEU A 12 -3.73 13.15 0.86
C LEU A 12 -3.37 14.16 -0.23
N VAL A 13 -3.41 15.44 0.10
CA VAL A 13 -2.91 16.50 -0.79
C VAL A 13 -1.38 16.50 -0.73
N ILE A 14 -0.72 16.42 -1.87
CA ILE A 14 0.73 16.63 -1.99
C ILE A 14 0.98 17.96 -2.70
N HIS A 15 1.98 18.71 -2.25
CA HIS A 15 2.35 19.97 -2.88
C HIS A 15 3.52 19.79 -3.85
N GLU A 16 3.65 20.73 -4.79
CA GLU A 16 4.80 20.76 -5.68
C GLU A 16 6.09 21.01 -4.88
N GLY A 17 7.16 20.27 -5.20
CA GLY A 17 8.44 20.38 -4.49
C GLY A 17 8.48 19.72 -3.11
N GLU A 18 7.37 19.12 -2.65
CA GLU A 18 7.35 18.44 -1.36
C GLU A 18 8.10 17.11 -1.42
N THR A 19 9.00 16.93 -0.45
CA THR A 19 9.81 15.71 -0.28
C THR A 19 9.01 14.60 0.38
N LEU A 20 9.43 13.35 0.20
CA LEU A 20 8.82 12.22 0.89
C LEU A 20 8.91 12.37 2.42
N ALA A 21 10.00 12.93 2.95
CA ALA A 21 10.14 13.19 4.39
C ALA A 21 9.02 14.08 4.93
N GLU A 22 8.70 15.17 4.23
CA GLU A 22 7.62 16.10 4.61
C GLU A 22 6.25 15.43 4.50
N VAL A 23 6.01 14.67 3.43
CA VAL A 23 4.78 13.88 3.24
C VAL A 23 4.61 12.85 4.35
N LYS A 24 5.68 12.14 4.73
CA LYS A 24 5.72 11.13 5.79
C LYS A 24 5.24 11.69 7.12
N VAL A 25 5.69 12.89 7.52
CA VAL A 25 5.24 13.54 8.76
C VAL A 25 3.72 13.75 8.78
N ARG A 26 3.14 14.17 7.64
CA ARG A 26 1.69 14.39 7.53
C ARG A 26 0.90 13.08 7.54
N ILE A 27 1.42 12.04 6.86
CA ILE A 27 0.85 10.69 6.89
C ILE A 27 0.86 10.14 8.32
N GLN A 28 2.01 10.20 9.00
CA GLN A 28 2.15 9.68 10.36
C GLN A 28 1.19 10.37 11.32
N LYS A 29 1.08 11.70 11.24
CA LYS A 29 0.13 12.48 12.04
C LYS A 29 -1.32 12.08 11.75
N LYS A 30 -1.67 11.80 10.49
CA LYS A 30 -3.02 11.38 10.09
C LYS A 30 -3.36 9.98 10.61
N LEU A 31 -2.40 9.06 10.54
CA LEU A 31 -2.59 7.66 10.95
C LEU A 31 -2.37 7.41 12.45
N GLN A 32 -1.78 8.38 13.17
CA GLN A 32 -1.46 8.29 14.60
C GLN A 32 -0.57 7.08 14.94
N VAL A 33 0.36 6.74 14.05
CA VAL A 33 1.29 5.60 14.22
C VAL A 33 2.51 6.03 15.03
N PRO A 34 2.94 5.26 16.05
CA PRO A 34 4.15 5.55 16.81
C PRO A 34 5.41 5.62 15.93
N ASP A 35 6.36 6.48 16.29
CA ASP A 35 7.62 6.66 15.54
C ASP A 35 8.37 5.35 15.31
N GLU A 36 8.43 4.50 16.34
CA GLU A 36 9.14 3.22 16.27
C GLU A 36 8.55 2.28 15.21
N GLU A 37 7.22 2.26 15.08
CA GLU A 37 6.54 1.45 14.08
C GLU A 37 6.65 2.09 12.70
N PHE A 38 6.40 3.40 12.60
CA PHE A 38 6.42 4.13 11.35
C PHE A 38 7.80 4.15 10.68
N SER A 39 8.88 4.15 11.47
CA SER A 39 10.27 4.08 10.97
C SER A 39 10.56 2.81 10.17
N LYS A 40 9.79 1.74 10.37
CA LYS A 40 9.94 0.44 9.67
C LYS A 40 9.23 0.42 8.32
N TRP A 41 8.36 1.40 8.05
CA TRP A 41 7.53 1.44 6.85
C TRP A 41 8.33 1.85 5.61
N LYS A 42 8.02 1.24 4.47
CA LYS A 42 8.57 1.64 3.17
C LYS A 42 7.51 2.30 2.34
N PHE A 43 7.92 3.26 1.52
CA PHE A 43 7.02 4.05 0.70
C PHE A 43 7.37 3.81 -0.75
N ALA A 44 6.34 3.58 -1.57
CA ALA A 44 6.52 3.31 -2.98
C ALA A 44 5.48 4.05 -3.81
N PHE A 45 5.90 4.58 -4.94
CA PHE A 45 4.99 4.92 -6.02
C PHE A 45 4.58 3.64 -6.74
N LEU A 46 3.29 3.33 -6.78
CA LEU A 46 2.78 2.16 -7.50
C LEU A 46 2.18 2.62 -8.82
N SER A 47 2.56 1.97 -9.92
CA SER A 47 1.95 2.15 -11.23
C SER A 47 1.75 0.79 -11.89
N LEU A 48 0.52 0.46 -12.30
CA LEU A 48 0.19 -0.81 -12.99
C LEU A 48 0.73 -2.06 -12.27
N GLY A 49 0.63 -2.07 -10.94
CA GLY A 49 1.11 -3.18 -10.10
C GLY A 49 2.62 -3.29 -9.97
N ARG A 50 3.39 -2.26 -10.36
CA ARG A 50 4.84 -2.20 -10.20
C ARG A 50 5.19 -1.16 -9.13
N PRO A 51 5.82 -1.57 -8.02
CA PRO A 51 6.29 -0.62 -7.01
C PRO A 51 7.64 -0.01 -7.40
N GLU A 52 7.75 1.30 -7.22
CA GLU A 52 9.00 2.04 -7.25
C GLU A 52 9.20 2.68 -5.87
N TYR A 53 10.16 2.17 -5.09
CA TYR A 53 10.42 2.66 -3.75
C TYR A 53 11.06 4.05 -3.77
N LEU A 54 10.58 4.89 -2.86
CA LEU A 54 10.99 6.28 -2.73
C LEU A 54 11.95 6.46 -1.55
N GLN A 55 12.88 7.39 -1.71
CA GLN A 55 13.79 7.89 -0.68
C GLN A 55 13.23 9.18 -0.07
N ASP A 56 13.71 9.52 1.12
CA ASP A 56 13.23 10.70 1.86
C ASP A 56 13.40 12.02 1.10
N THR A 57 14.42 12.11 0.24
CA THR A 57 14.74 13.27 -0.59
C THR A 57 13.94 13.33 -1.90
N ASP A 58 13.19 12.29 -2.25
CA ASP A 58 12.42 12.27 -3.49
C ASP A 58 11.26 13.28 -3.45
N ILE A 59 11.09 14.01 -4.54
CA ILE A 59 9.94 14.90 -4.74
C ILE A 59 8.73 14.07 -5.16
N VAL A 60 7.74 13.95 -4.27
CA VAL A 60 6.61 13.02 -4.46
C VAL A 60 5.75 13.43 -5.65
N SER A 61 5.45 14.72 -5.79
CA SER A 61 4.63 15.25 -6.88
C SER A 61 5.18 14.94 -8.27
N SER A 62 6.50 14.89 -8.44
CA SER A 62 7.15 14.57 -9.72
C SER A 62 6.78 13.18 -10.26
N ARG A 63 6.39 12.25 -9.38
CA ARG A 63 6.02 10.87 -9.73
C ARG A 63 4.61 10.76 -10.31
N PHE A 64 3.73 11.72 -10.00
CA PHE A 64 2.31 11.73 -10.40
C PHE A 64 2.00 12.69 -11.56
N GLN A 65 2.99 13.40 -12.11
CA GLN A 65 2.82 14.39 -13.18
C GLN A 65 2.75 13.79 -14.59
N ARG A 66 3.24 12.56 -14.78
CA ARG A 66 3.35 11.92 -16.11
C ARG A 66 2.40 10.73 -16.20
N ARG A 67 1.30 10.86 -16.97
CA ARG A 67 0.83 9.90 -18.01
C ARG A 67 -0.66 10.04 -18.33
N ASP A 68 -0.99 9.58 -19.53
CA ASP A 68 -2.33 9.24 -20.04
C ASP A 68 -2.93 8.05 -19.27
N VAL A 69 -3.25 8.28 -18.00
CA VAL A 69 -3.75 7.26 -17.06
C VAL A 69 -5.28 7.17 -17.23
N TYR A 70 -5.79 6.00 -17.56
CA TYR A 70 -7.22 5.79 -17.87
C TYR A 70 -8.08 5.56 -16.61
N GLY A 71 -7.50 5.64 -15.40
CA GLY A 71 -8.27 5.57 -14.17
C GLY A 71 -7.49 5.89 -12.89
N ALA A 72 -8.19 6.45 -11.90
CA ALA A 72 -7.65 6.90 -10.62
C ALA A 72 -6.99 5.80 -9.75
N TRP A 73 -7.13 4.52 -10.11
CA TRP A 73 -6.56 3.38 -9.38
C TRP A 73 -5.28 2.82 -9.98
N GLU A 74 -4.83 3.36 -11.12
CA GLU A 74 -3.62 2.88 -11.79
C GLU A 74 -2.35 3.39 -11.11
N GLN A 75 -2.44 4.50 -10.36
CA GLN A 75 -1.32 5.14 -9.66
C GLN A 75 -1.69 5.53 -8.23
N TYR A 76 -0.87 5.13 -7.25
CA TYR A 76 -1.05 5.53 -5.86
C TYR A 76 0.26 5.47 -5.06
N LEU A 77 0.30 6.18 -3.94
CA LEU A 77 1.37 6.06 -2.95
C LEU A 77 1.06 4.86 -2.04
N GLY A 78 1.91 3.84 -2.09
CA GLY A 78 1.85 2.66 -1.23
C GLY A 78 2.65 2.85 0.05
N LEU A 79 2.09 2.35 1.15
CA LEU A 79 2.68 2.33 2.48
C LEU A 79 2.88 0.85 2.84
N GLU A 80 4.07 0.33 2.60
CA GLU A 80 4.39 -1.07 2.86
C GLU A 80 4.76 -1.26 4.34
N HIS A 81 3.94 -2.06 5.02
CA HIS A 81 4.16 -2.47 6.40
C HIS A 81 3.45 -3.81 6.67
N ALA A 82 3.70 -4.39 7.84
CA ALA A 82 3.00 -5.59 8.27
C ALA A 82 1.54 -5.27 8.64
N ASP A 83 0.61 -6.14 8.26
CA ASP A 83 -0.77 -6.09 8.72
C ASP A 83 -0.86 -6.62 10.15
N THR A 84 -1.00 -5.69 11.11
CA THR A 84 -1.17 -5.98 12.54
C THR A 84 -2.63 -6.00 12.95
N ALA A 85 -3.57 -5.73 12.03
CA ALA A 85 -4.99 -5.81 12.35
C ALA A 85 -5.33 -7.25 12.76
N PRO A 86 -6.19 -7.45 13.78
CA PRO A 86 -6.65 -8.79 14.12
C PRO A 86 -7.29 -9.38 12.89
N LYS A 87 -6.63 -10.39 12.29
CA LYS A 87 -7.17 -11.10 11.13
C LYS A 87 -8.54 -11.62 11.55
N ARG A 88 -9.63 -11.00 11.05
CA ARG A 88 -10.93 -11.64 11.14
C ARG A 88 -10.75 -12.98 10.45
N THR A 89 -10.97 -14.07 11.19
CA THR A 89 -10.88 -15.45 10.70
C THR A 89 -11.84 -15.75 9.54
N TYR A 90 -12.64 -14.77 9.11
CA TYR A 90 -13.53 -14.87 7.97
C TYR A 90 -13.54 -13.57 7.15
N SER A 91 -12.68 -13.53 6.12
CA SER A 91 -13.04 -12.89 4.86
C SER A 91 -12.72 -13.87 3.73
N ALA A 92 -13.57 -14.89 3.62
CA ALA A 92 -13.72 -15.66 2.41
C ALA A 92 -14.23 -14.72 1.30
N ASN A 93 -13.34 -13.97 0.62
CA ASN A 93 -13.67 -13.35 -0.68
C ASN A 93 -12.52 -12.70 -1.47
N GLN A 94 -11.29 -13.22 -1.39
CA GLN A 94 -10.28 -12.94 -2.41
C GLN A 94 -9.60 -14.27 -2.78
N ASN A 95 -9.89 -14.76 -3.98
CA ASN A 95 -9.40 -16.00 -4.61
C ASN A 95 -9.86 -17.35 -4.05
N ARG A 96 -10.86 -17.94 -4.74
CA ARG A 96 -11.17 -19.37 -4.74
C ARG A 96 -9.93 -20.20 -5.13
N HIS A 97 -9.15 -20.65 -4.16
CA HIS A 97 -8.46 -21.93 -4.29
C HIS A 97 -9.35 -23.00 -3.67
N THR A 98 -10.36 -23.42 -4.43
CA THR A 98 -11.38 -24.42 -4.05
C THR A 98 -10.84 -25.85 -3.87
N PHE A 99 -9.52 -26.05 -3.85
CA PHE A 99 -8.90 -27.38 -3.91
C PHE A 99 -8.18 -27.80 -2.64
N GLU A 100 -8.22 -27.01 -1.56
CA GLU A 100 -7.57 -27.34 -0.29
C GLU A 100 -8.45 -28.16 0.65
N LYS A 101 -9.30 -29.04 0.10
CA LYS A 101 -10.03 -30.03 0.92
C LYS A 101 -9.38 -31.40 0.73
N PRO A 102 -8.92 -32.07 1.80
CA PRO A 102 -8.39 -33.42 1.69
C PRO A 102 -9.46 -34.37 1.15
N VAL A 103 -9.14 -35.10 0.08
CA VAL A 103 -10.01 -36.12 -0.50
C VAL A 103 -9.86 -37.39 0.31
N LYS A 104 -10.96 -37.89 0.87
CA LYS A 104 -11.02 -39.18 1.55
C LYS A 104 -11.38 -40.26 0.54
N ILE A 105 -10.54 -41.29 0.43
CA ILE A 105 -10.84 -42.50 -0.35
C ILE A 105 -11.39 -43.53 0.65
N TYR A 106 -12.59 -44.03 0.38
CA TYR A 106 -13.20 -45.12 1.13
C TYR A 106 -12.95 -46.42 0.37
N ASN A 107 -12.58 -47.49 1.08
CA ASN A 107 -12.53 -48.86 0.57
C ASN A 107 -13.90 -49.52 0.64
#